data_AF-A0A7C3X705-F1
#
_entry.id   AF-A0A7C3X705-F1
#
_cell.length_a   1.000
_cell.length_b   1.000
_cell.length_c   1.000
_cell.angle_alpha   90.00
_cell.angle_beta   90.00
_cell.angle_gamma   90.00
#
_symmetry.space_group_name_H-M   'P 1'
#
loop_
_entity.id
_entity.type
_entity.pdbx_description
1 polymer ?
#
loop_
_entity_poly.entity_id
_entity_poly.type
_entity_poly.pdbx_seq_one_letter_code
_entity_poly.pdbx_strand_id
1 'polypeptide(L)'
;MKNIGQIAILMVLSCVSAFGQDNGPVRFRGTVTASERHNVIPVCYGDYFVPVSIGVVLEDPNRVLEGLGSVEVCYKTGQGLVVGDCVEVYGFYWGGTCPKQYCRRAQIIEKEHYITRLGYCCPDGDWQVSGSDMYSIPPGDVGIGTSSPEKRLHVVGEVLIDGRPERSTDPALTVMHAGDGRQLAAYLSNPQDGNAEVELQMAGGKMLPWGWSLKAASGLFTLGSIMVVPPALNITSLGNVGLGVTSPTYRLELPNVAGPSGRGRANAWTTYSSIRWKTKVRPISQAMEKVRQLEGVRFEWKDDGRPDIGLIAEQVGKVVPEVVDYQADSNDAIAIDYGRLVALLVEAIKQQDARIAELERTIQGMQQGRSN
;
A
#
# COMPACT_ATOMS: atom_id res chain seq x y z
N MET A 1 -47.97 26.57 -65.73
CA MET A 1 -48.66 26.45 -64.42
C MET A 1 -47.57 26.36 -63.36
N LYS A 2 -47.27 27.49 -62.69
CA LYS A 2 -46.25 27.57 -61.64
C LYS A 2 -46.79 26.92 -60.38
N ASN A 3 -45.92 26.15 -59.71
CA ASN A 3 -46.22 25.17 -58.68
C ASN A 3 -46.82 25.84 -57.42
N ILE A 4 -48.12 25.62 -57.18
CA ILE A 4 -48.87 26.21 -56.05
C ILE A 4 -48.29 25.76 -54.68
N GLY A 5 -47.56 24.63 -54.64
CA GLY A 5 -46.90 24.13 -53.43
C GLY A 5 -45.69 24.95 -52.95
N GLN A 6 -44.94 25.63 -53.83
CA GLN A 6 -43.79 26.45 -53.43
C GLN A 6 -44.20 27.80 -52.84
N ILE A 7 -45.37 28.32 -53.23
CA ILE A 7 -45.88 29.62 -52.76
C ILE A 7 -46.48 29.50 -51.35
N ALA A 8 -47.08 28.36 -51.00
CA ALA A 8 -47.56 28.10 -49.65
C ALA A 8 -46.42 28.03 -48.61
N ILE A 9 -45.24 27.53 -49.00
CA ILE A 9 -44.05 27.44 -48.14
C ILE A 9 -43.46 28.82 -47.83
N LEU A 10 -43.47 29.75 -48.80
CA LEU A 10 -43.00 31.12 -48.57
C LEU A 10 -43.95 31.98 -47.71
N MET A 11 -45.26 31.71 -47.76
CA MET A 11 -46.25 32.42 -46.93
C MET A 11 -46.26 31.96 -45.46
N VAL A 12 -45.89 30.70 -45.17
CA VAL A 12 -45.73 30.24 -43.78
C VAL A 12 -44.42 30.77 -43.18
N LEU A 13 -43.36 30.97 -43.99
CA LEU A 13 -42.10 31.55 -43.50
C LEU A 13 -42.19 33.05 -43.11
N SER A 14 -43.18 33.79 -43.62
CA SER A 14 -43.27 35.26 -43.43
C SER A 14 -44.24 35.69 -42.32
N CYS A 15 -44.84 34.75 -41.57
CA CYS A 15 -45.80 35.06 -40.49
C CYS A 15 -45.44 34.44 -39.12
N VAL A 16 -44.19 33.97 -38.93
CA VAL A 16 -43.72 33.34 -37.66
C VAL A 16 -42.63 34.17 -36.97
N SER A 17 -42.38 35.41 -37.38
CA SER A 17 -41.38 36.28 -36.75
C SER A 17 -41.81 36.88 -35.39
N ALA A 18 -42.88 36.36 -34.77
CA ALA A 18 -43.42 36.93 -33.53
C ALA A 18 -43.91 35.91 -32.49
N PHE A 19 -43.40 34.67 -32.41
CA PHE A 19 -43.71 33.79 -31.26
C PHE A 19 -42.61 32.74 -30.99
N GLY A 20 -41.92 32.87 -29.84
CA GLY A 20 -41.36 31.76 -29.03
C GLY A 20 -40.03 31.14 -29.46
N GLN A 21 -39.13 30.93 -28.49
CA GLN A 21 -37.85 30.22 -28.59
C GLN A 21 -37.98 28.72 -28.97
N ASP A 22 -39.17 28.25 -29.36
CA ASP A 22 -39.48 26.82 -29.40
C ASP A 22 -39.19 26.15 -30.75
N ASN A 23 -38.74 26.89 -31.75
CA ASN A 23 -38.40 26.36 -33.08
C ASN A 23 -37.03 26.88 -33.52
N GLY A 24 -36.25 26.10 -34.27
CA GLY A 24 -34.96 26.58 -34.77
C GLY A 24 -34.15 25.56 -35.55
N PRO A 25 -33.08 26.02 -36.23
CA PRO A 25 -32.09 25.12 -36.81
C PRO A 25 -31.39 24.35 -35.69
N VAL A 26 -31.16 23.07 -35.92
CA VAL A 26 -30.46 22.18 -35.00
C VAL A 26 -29.43 21.35 -35.75
N ARG A 27 -28.25 21.23 -35.15
CA ARG A 27 -27.21 20.30 -35.56
C ARG A 27 -26.79 19.46 -34.38
N PHE A 28 -26.91 18.14 -34.49
CA PHE A 28 -26.51 17.24 -33.41
C PHE A 28 -26.02 15.91 -33.96
N ARG A 29 -25.30 15.18 -33.12
CA ARG A 29 -24.90 13.79 -33.35
C ARG A 29 -25.61 12.89 -32.37
N GLY A 30 -25.94 11.69 -32.83
CA GLY A 30 -26.76 10.79 -32.05
C GLY A 30 -26.72 9.35 -32.56
N THR A 31 -27.48 8.49 -31.90
CA THR A 31 -27.59 7.07 -32.25
C THR A 31 -29.02 6.75 -32.66
N VAL A 32 -29.19 6.02 -33.74
CA VAL A 32 -30.49 5.55 -34.21
C VAL A 32 -31.06 4.55 -33.21
N THR A 33 -32.24 4.85 -32.66
CA THR A 33 -32.88 4.05 -31.60
C THR A 33 -33.90 3.05 -32.14
N ALA A 34 -34.40 3.26 -33.35
CA ALA A 34 -35.24 2.33 -34.10
C ALA A 34 -34.87 2.43 -35.58
N SER A 35 -34.82 1.31 -36.31
CA SER A 35 -34.51 1.33 -37.75
C SER A 35 -35.45 2.25 -38.53
N GLU A 36 -34.91 2.86 -39.58
CA GLU A 36 -35.61 3.73 -40.53
C GLU A 36 -36.94 3.12 -40.98
N ARG A 37 -37.99 3.95 -40.98
CA ARG A 37 -39.33 3.57 -41.44
C ARG A 37 -39.71 4.41 -42.65
N HIS A 38 -40.46 3.79 -43.55
CA HIS A 38 -40.93 4.41 -44.79
C HIS A 38 -42.47 4.46 -44.82
N ASN A 39 -43.01 5.51 -45.43
CA ASN A 39 -44.41 5.64 -45.83
C ASN A 39 -45.44 5.55 -44.68
N VAL A 40 -45.27 6.38 -43.65
CA VAL A 40 -46.23 6.50 -42.55
C VAL A 40 -47.15 7.71 -42.76
N ILE A 41 -48.46 7.45 -42.74
CA ILE A 41 -49.59 8.40 -42.88
C ILE A 41 -49.36 9.69 -42.05
N PRO A 42 -49.87 10.86 -42.48
CA PRO A 42 -49.12 12.00 -43.00
C PRO A 42 -48.34 12.78 -41.90
N VAL A 43 -47.61 12.11 -41.02
CA VAL A 43 -47.07 12.68 -39.77
C VAL A 43 -45.64 13.21 -39.92
N CYS A 44 -44.96 12.95 -41.05
CA CYS A 44 -43.66 13.52 -41.40
C CYS A 44 -43.71 14.23 -42.75
N TYR A 45 -42.97 15.34 -42.89
CA TYR A 45 -42.71 15.96 -44.19
C TYR A 45 -41.50 15.27 -44.82
N GLY A 46 -41.75 14.11 -45.41
CA GLY A 46 -40.74 13.23 -46.00
C GLY A 46 -41.23 11.79 -46.06
N ASP A 47 -40.62 11.00 -46.93
CA ASP A 47 -41.01 9.60 -47.12
C ASP A 47 -40.38 8.67 -46.07
N TYR A 48 -39.37 9.17 -45.33
CA TYR A 48 -38.60 8.41 -44.36
C TYR A 48 -38.50 9.15 -43.03
N PHE A 49 -38.46 8.39 -41.94
CA PHE A 49 -38.18 8.93 -40.62
C PHE A 49 -37.47 7.91 -39.72
N VAL A 50 -36.70 8.44 -38.78
CA VAL A 50 -35.90 7.64 -37.85
C VAL A 50 -35.80 8.36 -36.49
N PRO A 51 -36.04 7.68 -35.35
CA PRO A 51 -35.80 8.27 -34.04
C PRO A 51 -34.32 8.17 -33.68
N VAL A 52 -33.73 9.31 -33.32
CA VAL A 52 -32.30 9.44 -32.99
C VAL A 52 -32.17 9.91 -31.54
N SER A 53 -31.43 9.18 -30.70
CA SER A 53 -31.04 9.65 -29.37
C SER A 53 -30.05 10.80 -29.51
N ILE A 54 -30.24 11.87 -28.76
CA ILE A 54 -29.33 13.01 -28.82
C ILE A 54 -28.08 12.66 -28.01
N GLY A 55 -26.91 12.62 -28.66
CA GLY A 55 -25.63 12.40 -28.00
C GLY A 55 -24.91 13.73 -27.75
N VAL A 56 -24.51 14.41 -28.81
CA VAL A 56 -23.78 15.69 -28.74
C VAL A 56 -24.49 16.74 -29.58
N VAL A 57 -24.82 17.89 -28.98
CA VAL A 57 -25.39 19.03 -29.68
C VAL A 57 -24.25 19.90 -30.24
N LEU A 58 -24.24 20.12 -31.57
CA LEU A 58 -23.23 20.91 -32.27
C LEU A 58 -23.71 22.35 -32.50
N GLU A 59 -25.00 22.54 -32.77
CA GLU A 59 -25.62 23.83 -33.01
C GLU A 59 -27.09 23.78 -32.55
N ASP A 60 -27.46 24.65 -31.61
CA ASP A 60 -28.84 24.80 -31.14
C ASP A 60 -29.01 26.23 -30.55
N PRO A 61 -29.04 27.27 -31.41
CA PRO A 61 -29.05 28.67 -30.95
C PRO A 61 -30.30 29.02 -30.14
N ASN A 62 -31.39 28.27 -30.34
CA ASN A 62 -32.67 28.48 -29.66
C ASN A 62 -32.89 27.53 -28.47
N ARG A 63 -31.92 26.64 -28.17
CA ARG A 63 -31.97 25.64 -27.09
C ARG A 63 -33.20 24.73 -27.16
N VAL A 64 -33.65 24.40 -28.37
CA VAL A 64 -34.87 23.59 -28.57
C VAL A 64 -34.67 22.10 -28.31
N LEU A 65 -33.42 21.65 -28.18
CA LEU A 65 -33.07 20.26 -27.85
C LEU A 65 -32.82 20.05 -26.34
N GLU A 66 -32.79 21.11 -25.55
CA GLU A 66 -32.49 21.03 -24.11
C GLU A 66 -33.54 20.17 -23.38
N GLY A 67 -33.10 19.15 -22.64
CA GLY A 67 -33.97 18.21 -21.93
C GLY A 67 -34.60 17.10 -22.78
N LEU A 68 -34.33 17.04 -24.09
CA LEU A 68 -34.77 15.94 -24.95
C LEU A 68 -33.71 14.82 -24.99
N GLY A 69 -34.12 13.59 -24.69
CA GLY A 69 -33.26 12.41 -24.85
C GLY A 69 -33.20 11.86 -26.28
N SER A 70 -34.21 12.16 -27.10
CA SER A 70 -34.32 11.68 -28.48
C SER A 70 -35.25 12.55 -29.31
N VAL A 71 -35.01 12.60 -30.63
CA VAL A 71 -35.84 13.33 -31.60
C VAL A 71 -36.16 12.44 -32.79
N GLU A 72 -37.39 12.53 -33.29
CA GLU A 72 -37.74 11.95 -34.60
C GLU A 72 -37.21 12.84 -35.72
N VAL A 73 -36.41 12.27 -36.62
CA VAL A 73 -35.84 12.96 -37.77
C VAL A 73 -36.59 12.54 -39.03
N CYS A 74 -37.21 13.48 -39.75
CA CYS A 74 -37.90 13.23 -41.02
C CYS A 74 -37.07 13.72 -42.21
N TYR A 75 -36.98 12.92 -43.27
CA TYR A 75 -36.20 13.21 -44.48
C TYR A 75 -36.79 12.54 -45.73
N LYS A 76 -36.35 12.97 -46.91
CA LYS A 76 -36.96 12.57 -48.19
C LYS A 76 -36.39 11.30 -48.81
N THR A 77 -35.10 11.04 -48.64
CA THR A 77 -34.41 9.93 -49.32
C THR A 77 -33.89 8.95 -48.31
N GLY A 78 -34.32 7.69 -48.41
CA GLY A 78 -33.90 6.61 -47.53
C GLY A 78 -32.37 6.50 -47.44
N GLN A 79 -31.88 6.36 -46.21
CA GLN A 79 -30.48 6.20 -45.87
C GLN A 79 -30.17 4.77 -45.40
N GLY A 80 -31.19 3.90 -45.27
CA GLY A 80 -31.01 2.51 -44.82
C GLY A 80 -30.48 2.43 -43.39
N LEU A 81 -30.87 3.38 -42.54
CA LEU A 81 -30.42 3.46 -41.15
C LEU A 81 -31.04 2.36 -40.29
N VAL A 82 -30.22 1.70 -39.48
CA VAL A 82 -30.63 0.64 -38.55
C VAL A 82 -30.33 1.02 -37.11
N VAL A 83 -30.96 0.33 -36.15
CA VAL A 83 -30.67 0.52 -34.71
C VAL A 83 -29.18 0.43 -34.44
N GLY A 84 -28.64 1.42 -33.72
CA GLY A 84 -27.22 1.51 -33.37
C GLY A 84 -26.38 2.32 -34.36
N ASP A 85 -26.90 2.66 -35.54
CA ASP A 85 -26.19 3.56 -36.45
C ASP A 85 -25.99 4.92 -35.81
N CYS A 86 -24.76 5.43 -35.89
CA CYS A 86 -24.44 6.76 -35.42
C CYS A 86 -24.57 7.75 -36.56
N VAL A 87 -25.21 8.89 -36.31
CA VAL A 87 -25.60 9.85 -37.33
C VAL A 87 -25.31 11.29 -36.89
N GLU A 88 -24.96 12.14 -37.85
CA GLU A 88 -25.02 13.60 -37.70
C GLU A 88 -26.25 14.11 -38.43
N VAL A 89 -27.04 14.91 -37.74
CA VAL A 89 -28.30 15.48 -38.22
C VAL A 89 -28.15 17.00 -38.22
N TYR A 90 -28.41 17.63 -39.36
CA TYR A 90 -28.57 19.07 -39.50
C TYR A 90 -29.92 19.36 -40.14
N GLY A 91 -30.82 19.99 -39.40
CA GLY A 91 -32.19 20.22 -39.84
C GLY A 91 -32.88 21.33 -39.07
N PHE A 92 -34.17 21.51 -39.31
CA PHE A 92 -34.98 22.47 -38.55
C PHE A 92 -35.91 21.72 -37.59
N TYR A 93 -35.79 21.99 -36.29
CA TYR A 93 -36.64 21.41 -35.27
C TYR A 93 -37.84 22.31 -35.00
N TRP A 94 -39.02 21.69 -34.97
CA TRP A 94 -40.27 22.38 -34.69
C TRP A 94 -40.81 21.99 -33.31
N GLY A 95 -40.60 22.82 -32.29
CA GLY A 95 -41.22 22.71 -30.98
C GLY A 95 -42.41 23.66 -30.79
N GLY A 96 -42.98 23.67 -29.59
CA GLY A 96 -44.09 24.57 -29.24
C GLY A 96 -45.34 24.39 -30.12
N THR A 97 -45.84 25.50 -30.68
CA THR A 97 -47.02 25.50 -31.58
C THR A 97 -46.58 25.34 -33.03
N CYS A 98 -46.92 24.20 -33.62
CA CYS A 98 -46.46 23.79 -34.95
C CYS A 98 -47.57 22.97 -35.66
N PRO A 99 -47.53 22.81 -36.99
CA PRO A 99 -48.44 21.89 -37.65
C PRO A 99 -48.11 20.45 -37.24
N LYS A 100 -49.13 19.59 -37.09
CA LYS A 100 -49.00 18.22 -36.56
C LYS A 100 -47.90 17.37 -37.22
N GLN A 101 -47.61 17.67 -38.48
CA GLN A 101 -46.62 16.97 -39.31
C GLN A 101 -45.16 17.33 -38.96
N TYR A 102 -44.96 18.49 -38.31
CA TYR A 102 -43.63 18.99 -37.97
C TYR A 102 -43.35 18.90 -36.47
N CYS A 103 -44.40 18.95 -35.64
CA CYS A 103 -44.24 19.04 -34.19
C CYS A 103 -43.40 17.94 -33.55
N ARG A 104 -42.43 18.39 -32.75
CA ARG A 104 -41.46 17.59 -31.99
C ARG A 104 -40.54 16.74 -32.87
N ARG A 105 -40.30 17.20 -34.10
CA ARG A 105 -39.45 16.51 -35.08
C ARG A 105 -38.40 17.45 -35.65
N ALA A 106 -37.24 16.89 -35.96
CA ALA A 106 -36.22 17.54 -36.77
C ALA A 106 -36.49 17.24 -38.25
N GLN A 107 -36.52 18.27 -39.09
CA GLN A 107 -36.98 18.18 -40.46
C GLN A 107 -35.87 18.57 -41.44
N ILE A 108 -35.55 17.65 -42.36
CA ILE A 108 -34.56 17.87 -43.42
C ILE A 108 -35.27 18.49 -44.64
N ILE A 109 -35.55 19.81 -44.54
CA ILE A 109 -36.38 20.55 -45.52
C ILE A 109 -35.54 21.36 -46.51
N GLU A 110 -34.49 22.04 -46.04
CA GLU A 110 -33.66 22.94 -46.82
C GLU A 110 -32.54 22.18 -47.55
N LYS A 111 -31.90 22.82 -48.54
CA LYS A 111 -30.91 22.15 -49.39
C LYS A 111 -29.63 21.81 -48.62
N GLU A 112 -29.32 22.61 -47.61
CA GLU A 112 -28.22 22.51 -46.68
C GLU A 112 -28.46 21.48 -45.57
N HIS A 113 -29.70 21.10 -45.31
CA HIS A 113 -30.05 20.12 -44.27
C HIS A 113 -29.69 18.70 -44.71
N TYR A 114 -29.23 17.87 -43.77
CA TYR A 114 -28.84 16.49 -44.04
C TYR A 114 -28.98 15.61 -42.80
N ILE A 115 -29.05 14.31 -43.05
CA ILE A 115 -28.75 13.26 -42.08
C ILE A 115 -27.69 12.36 -42.72
N THR A 116 -26.58 12.14 -42.02
CA THR A 116 -25.45 11.35 -42.54
C THR A 116 -25.00 10.33 -41.51
N ARG A 117 -24.69 9.12 -41.96
CA ARG A 117 -24.11 8.06 -41.09
C ARG A 117 -22.65 8.39 -40.78
N LEU A 118 -22.28 8.31 -39.50
CA LEU A 118 -20.94 8.43 -38.98
C LEU A 118 -20.32 7.03 -38.80
N GLY A 119 -19.00 6.94 -38.96
CA GLY A 119 -18.25 5.69 -38.74
C GLY A 119 -17.99 5.34 -37.28
N TYR A 120 -18.34 6.23 -36.35
CA TYR A 120 -18.19 6.05 -34.91
C TYR A 120 -19.26 6.85 -34.17
N CYS A 121 -19.69 6.33 -33.04
CA CYS A 121 -20.58 7.03 -32.12
C CYS A 121 -19.78 8.10 -31.39
N CYS A 122 -20.40 9.26 -31.14
CA CYS A 122 -19.76 10.30 -30.34
C CYS A 122 -19.27 9.70 -29.02
N PRO A 123 -18.04 10.00 -28.59
CA PRO A 123 -17.69 9.85 -27.18
C PRO A 123 -18.75 10.58 -26.37
N ASP A 124 -19.30 9.94 -25.34
CA ASP A 124 -20.22 10.54 -24.37
C ASP A 124 -19.59 11.74 -23.65
N GLY A 125 -18.28 11.91 -23.79
CA GLY A 125 -17.56 13.08 -23.31
C GLY A 125 -17.28 13.03 -21.82
N ASP A 126 -17.37 11.85 -21.21
CA ASP A 126 -17.08 11.66 -19.79
C ASP A 126 -15.57 11.49 -19.52
N TRP A 127 -14.83 11.06 -20.54
CA TRP A 127 -13.39 10.78 -20.48
C TRP A 127 -12.63 11.41 -21.64
N GLN A 128 -11.52 12.09 -21.33
CA GLN A 128 -10.60 12.68 -22.28
C GLN A 128 -9.25 11.96 -22.24
N VAL A 129 -8.75 11.55 -23.40
CA VAL A 129 -7.37 11.10 -23.56
C VAL A 129 -6.50 12.30 -23.97
N SER A 130 -5.40 12.52 -23.26
CA SER A 130 -4.36 13.50 -23.62
C SER A 130 -2.99 12.84 -23.53
N GLY A 131 -2.38 12.58 -24.68
CA GLY A 131 -1.15 11.78 -24.74
C GLY A 131 -1.42 10.34 -24.28
N SER A 132 -0.70 9.89 -23.25
CA SER A 132 -0.89 8.58 -22.62
C SER A 132 -1.80 8.62 -21.39
N ASP A 133 -2.33 9.79 -21.04
CA ASP A 133 -3.11 10.00 -19.83
C ASP A 133 -4.62 10.01 -20.14
N MET A 134 -5.42 9.56 -19.17
CA MET A 134 -6.88 9.59 -19.20
C MET A 134 -7.42 10.48 -18.08
N TYR A 135 -8.34 11.39 -18.41
CA TYR A 135 -8.94 12.34 -17.48
C TYR A 135 -10.46 12.25 -17.52
N SER A 136 -11.12 12.33 -16.36
CA SER A 136 -12.58 12.56 -16.34
C SER A 136 -12.87 14.02 -16.67
N ILE A 137 -13.78 14.26 -17.62
CA ILE A 137 -14.17 15.61 -18.04
C ILE A 137 -15.19 16.25 -17.08
N PRO A 138 -16.28 15.56 -16.67
CA PRO A 138 -17.21 16.13 -15.72
C PRO A 138 -16.54 16.33 -14.35
N PRO A 139 -16.74 17.47 -13.69
CA PRO A 139 -16.31 17.63 -12.31
C PRO A 139 -17.10 16.65 -11.42
N GLY A 140 -16.44 15.73 -10.73
CA GLY A 140 -17.11 14.75 -9.87
C GLY A 140 -16.20 13.63 -9.36
N ASP A 141 -16.84 12.67 -8.68
CA ASP A 141 -16.20 11.49 -8.13
C ASP A 141 -16.43 10.28 -9.05
N VAL A 142 -15.42 9.42 -9.21
CA VAL A 142 -15.47 8.21 -10.04
C VAL A 142 -15.81 7.01 -9.17
N GLY A 143 -16.95 6.37 -9.44
CA GLY A 143 -17.36 5.11 -8.81
C GLY A 143 -17.09 3.91 -9.71
N ILE A 144 -16.39 2.89 -9.22
CA ILE A 144 -16.24 1.59 -9.90
C ILE A 144 -16.95 0.54 -9.03
N GLY A 145 -18.01 -0.08 -9.55
CA GLY A 145 -18.87 -0.99 -8.79
C GLY A 145 -19.86 -0.30 -7.85
N THR A 146 -19.98 1.04 -7.92
CA THR A 146 -20.98 1.83 -7.17
C THR A 146 -21.47 3.02 -8.01
N SER A 147 -22.76 3.35 -7.90
CA SER A 147 -23.36 4.57 -8.48
C SER A 147 -23.36 5.75 -7.52
N SER A 148 -22.82 5.58 -6.31
CA SER A 148 -22.79 6.60 -5.25
C SER A 148 -21.41 6.63 -4.61
N PRO A 149 -20.40 7.16 -5.32
CA PRO A 149 -19.05 7.30 -4.78
C PRO A 149 -19.04 8.25 -3.57
N GLU A 150 -18.26 7.93 -2.54
CA GLU A 150 -18.15 8.75 -1.32
C GLU A 150 -16.93 9.69 -1.33
N LYS A 151 -16.01 9.44 -2.27
CA LYS A 151 -14.74 10.14 -2.49
C LYS A 151 -14.41 10.09 -3.98
N ARG A 152 -13.49 10.97 -4.40
CA ARG A 152 -13.01 11.14 -5.80
C ARG A 152 -12.78 9.86 -6.58
N LEU A 153 -12.30 8.81 -5.93
CA LEU A 153 -12.29 7.46 -6.47
C LEU A 153 -12.85 6.51 -5.40
N HIS A 154 -13.95 5.84 -5.70
CA HIS A 154 -14.55 4.81 -4.84
C HIS A 154 -14.69 3.51 -5.64
N VAL A 155 -13.91 2.49 -5.26
CA VAL A 155 -14.02 1.15 -5.85
C VAL A 155 -14.68 0.21 -4.84
N VAL A 156 -15.82 -0.39 -5.21
CA VAL A 156 -16.46 -1.48 -4.48
C VAL A 156 -16.07 -2.79 -5.15
N GLY A 157 -15.03 -3.44 -4.63
CA GLY A 157 -14.46 -4.68 -5.17
C GLY A 157 -12.96 -4.79 -4.95
N GLU A 158 -12.34 -5.78 -5.59
CA GLU A 158 -10.88 -5.95 -5.60
C GLU A 158 -10.23 -5.05 -6.65
N VAL A 159 -9.04 -4.52 -6.35
CA VAL A 159 -8.24 -3.71 -7.27
C VAL A 159 -6.92 -4.42 -7.50
N LEU A 160 -6.64 -4.80 -8.76
CA LEU A 160 -5.32 -5.27 -9.19
C LEU A 160 -4.52 -4.07 -9.68
N ILE A 161 -3.39 -3.80 -9.02
CA ILE A 161 -2.40 -2.80 -9.44
C ILE A 161 -1.18 -3.58 -9.90
N ASP A 162 -0.97 -3.66 -11.21
CA ASP A 162 0.18 -4.31 -11.84
C ASP A 162 0.94 -3.30 -12.69
N GLY A 163 2.25 -3.40 -12.66
CA GLY A 163 3.16 -2.46 -13.30
C GLY A 163 4.60 -2.77 -12.91
N ARG A 164 5.51 -2.70 -13.86
CA ARG A 164 6.95 -2.76 -13.58
C ARG A 164 7.45 -1.32 -13.41
N PRO A 165 7.91 -0.91 -12.22
CA PRO A 165 8.49 0.41 -12.07
C PRO A 165 9.71 0.56 -12.99
N GLU A 166 9.89 1.74 -13.58
CA GLU A 166 11.01 2.01 -14.49
C GLU A 166 12.37 2.00 -13.75
N ARG A 167 12.35 2.29 -12.44
CA ARG A 167 13.50 2.22 -11.54
C ARG A 167 13.15 1.40 -10.31
N SER A 168 14.14 0.72 -9.71
CA SER A 168 13.95 -0.05 -8.47
C SER A 168 13.49 0.78 -7.27
N THR A 169 13.59 2.10 -7.36
CA THR A 169 13.20 3.06 -6.31
C THR A 169 11.80 3.64 -6.49
N ASP A 170 11.07 3.27 -7.55
CA ASP A 170 9.74 3.83 -7.78
C ASP A 170 8.70 2.90 -7.10
N PRO A 171 7.85 3.43 -6.21
CA PRO A 171 6.84 2.62 -5.54
C PRO A 171 5.76 2.17 -6.53
N ALA A 172 5.31 0.92 -6.39
CA ALA A 172 4.21 0.37 -7.20
C ALA A 172 2.86 1.06 -6.88
N LEU A 173 2.71 1.58 -5.66
CA LEU A 173 1.57 2.39 -5.24
C LEU A 173 2.06 3.53 -4.34
N THR A 174 1.63 4.76 -4.64
CA THR A 174 1.83 5.92 -3.77
C THR A 174 0.48 6.49 -3.34
N VAL A 175 0.23 6.57 -2.04
CA VAL A 175 -0.90 7.30 -1.47
C VAL A 175 -0.37 8.56 -0.79
N MET A 176 -0.70 9.74 -1.32
CA MET A 176 -0.24 11.04 -0.78
C MET A 176 -1.40 11.81 -0.17
N HIS A 177 -1.22 12.33 1.04
CA HIS A 177 -2.09 13.36 1.60
C HIS A 177 -1.52 14.75 1.28
N ALA A 178 -2.25 15.54 0.49
CA ALA A 178 -1.86 16.91 0.18
C ALA A 178 -1.86 17.78 1.47
N GLY A 179 -0.86 18.66 1.61
CA GLY A 179 -0.77 19.62 2.73
C GLY A 179 0.27 19.26 3.80
N ASP A 180 0.36 17.99 4.20
CA ASP A 180 1.26 17.56 5.29
C ASP A 180 2.45 16.72 4.80
N GLY A 181 2.47 16.44 3.49
CA GLY A 181 3.47 15.61 2.81
C GLY A 181 3.61 14.19 3.36
N ARG A 182 2.55 13.69 4.02
CA ARG A 182 2.38 12.29 4.43
C ARG A 182 2.15 11.42 3.21
N GLN A 183 3.06 10.48 2.99
CA GLN A 183 2.97 9.48 1.95
C GLN A 183 2.90 8.10 2.61
N LEU A 184 2.07 7.21 2.07
CA LEU A 184 2.18 5.76 2.24
C LEU A 184 2.61 5.23 0.88
N ALA A 185 3.89 4.92 0.75
CA ALA A 185 4.44 4.25 -0.41
C ALA A 185 4.47 2.75 -0.12
N ALA A 186 4.11 1.92 -1.10
CA ALA A 186 4.38 0.49 -1.10
C ALA A 186 5.35 0.20 -2.25
N TYR A 187 6.54 -0.24 -1.88
CA TYR A 187 7.51 -0.78 -2.83
C TYR A 187 7.20 -2.28 -3.02
N LEU A 188 7.38 -2.80 -4.23
CA LEU A 188 7.20 -4.21 -4.56
C LEU A 188 8.37 -4.65 -5.45
N SER A 189 9.52 -4.92 -4.83
CA SER A 189 10.72 -5.61 -5.36
C SER A 189 11.48 -5.05 -6.57
N ASN A 190 12.81 -5.12 -6.45
CA ASN A 190 13.79 -5.11 -7.54
C ASN A 190 13.89 -6.53 -8.17
N PRO A 191 13.65 -6.72 -9.49
CA PRO A 191 13.82 -8.02 -10.15
C PRO A 191 15.27 -8.53 -10.23
N GLN A 192 16.26 -7.69 -9.93
CA GLN A 192 17.68 -8.05 -10.08
C GLN A 192 18.26 -8.80 -8.86
N ASP A 193 17.69 -8.60 -7.66
CA ASP A 193 18.21 -9.16 -6.40
C ASP A 193 17.29 -10.22 -5.76
N GLY A 194 16.10 -10.48 -6.34
CA GLY A 194 15.15 -11.49 -5.84
C GLY A 194 14.43 -11.13 -4.53
N ASN A 195 14.50 -9.86 -4.10
CA ASN A 195 13.98 -9.40 -2.81
C ASN A 195 12.64 -8.68 -2.95
N ALA A 196 11.60 -9.19 -2.27
CA ALA A 196 10.31 -8.53 -2.12
C ALA A 196 10.33 -7.56 -0.93
N GLU A 197 10.72 -6.32 -1.19
CA GLU A 197 10.71 -5.25 -0.19
C GLU A 197 9.34 -4.59 -0.13
N VAL A 198 8.56 -4.85 0.92
CA VAL A 198 7.43 -3.98 1.30
C VAL A 198 7.97 -2.96 2.28
N GLU A 199 8.36 -1.79 1.78
CA GLU A 199 8.67 -0.64 2.63
C GLU A 199 7.42 0.21 2.82
N LEU A 200 6.89 0.24 4.05
CA LEU A 200 5.86 1.21 4.44
C LEU A 200 6.56 2.39 5.09
N GLN A 201 6.63 3.50 4.36
CA GLN A 201 7.16 4.76 4.87
C GLN A 201 5.98 5.64 5.31
N MET A 202 6.03 6.18 6.52
CA MET A 202 5.19 7.31 6.93
C MET A 202 6.11 8.50 7.22
N ALA A 203 6.25 9.43 6.28
CA ALA A 203 7.03 10.66 6.46
C ALA A 203 6.09 11.86 6.53
N GLY A 204 6.14 12.67 7.59
CA GLY A 204 5.60 14.03 7.48
C GLY A 204 6.51 14.85 6.57
N GLY A 205 5.98 15.37 5.48
CA GLY A 205 6.57 16.33 4.53
C GLY A 205 8.09 16.39 4.42
N LYS A 206 8.60 15.83 3.32
CA LYS A 206 10.03 15.69 2.96
C LYS A 206 10.71 14.60 3.80
N MET A 207 11.57 13.80 3.17
CA MET A 207 12.36 12.75 3.81
C MET A 207 13.05 13.29 5.08
N LEU A 208 12.44 13.11 6.24
CA LEU A 208 12.90 13.66 7.51
C LEU A 208 12.90 12.57 8.61
N PRO A 209 13.76 12.73 9.64
CA PRO A 209 14.36 11.67 10.46
C PRO A 209 13.43 10.79 11.33
N TRP A 210 12.14 11.08 11.35
CA TRP A 210 11.19 10.57 12.34
C TRP A 210 10.19 9.56 11.78
N GLY A 211 10.30 9.22 10.48
CA GLY A 211 9.52 8.17 9.86
C GLY A 211 10.00 6.78 10.31
N TRP A 212 9.06 5.90 10.63
CA TRP A 212 9.34 4.48 10.81
C TRP A 212 9.38 3.80 9.43
N SER A 213 10.31 2.86 9.28
CA SER A 213 10.35 1.94 8.16
C SER A 213 10.09 0.54 8.68
N LEU A 214 9.22 -0.17 7.97
CA LEU A 214 9.09 -1.61 8.05
C LEU A 214 9.73 -2.16 6.78
N LYS A 215 10.77 -2.99 6.90
CA LYS A 215 11.40 -3.63 5.75
C LYS A 215 11.41 -5.13 5.95
N ALA A 216 10.97 -5.87 4.94
CA ALA A 216 11.15 -7.31 4.84
C ALA A 216 11.95 -7.59 3.56
N ALA A 217 13.15 -8.14 3.65
CA ALA A 217 14.01 -8.41 2.49
C ALA A 217 14.91 -9.62 2.77
N SER A 218 15.05 -10.56 1.85
CA SER A 218 15.94 -11.75 2.01
C SER A 218 15.79 -12.49 3.35
N GLY A 219 14.58 -12.55 3.93
CA GLY A 219 14.32 -13.15 5.23
C GLY A 219 14.70 -12.29 6.45
N LEU A 220 15.18 -11.06 6.24
CA LEU A 220 15.36 -10.04 7.26
C LEU A 220 14.04 -9.28 7.48
N PHE A 221 13.66 -9.02 8.72
CA PHE A 221 12.61 -8.09 9.10
C PHE A 221 13.19 -7.00 10.01
N THR A 222 13.06 -5.74 9.62
CA THR A 222 13.54 -4.61 10.44
C THR A 222 12.41 -3.64 10.76
N LEU A 223 12.43 -3.14 11.99
CA LEU A 223 11.64 -2.00 12.44
C LEU A 223 12.58 -0.96 13.03
N GLY A 224 12.57 0.23 12.46
CA GLY A 224 13.40 1.32 12.94
C GLY A 224 13.19 2.61 12.16
N SER A 225 13.69 3.70 12.73
CA SER A 225 13.76 4.98 12.03
C SER A 225 14.76 4.90 10.86
N ILE A 226 14.41 5.53 9.74
CA ILE A 226 15.15 5.47 8.46
C ILE A 226 16.64 5.87 8.55
N MET A 227 17.05 6.59 9.60
CA MET A 227 18.44 7.04 9.80
C MET A 227 19.12 6.52 11.08
N VAL A 228 18.49 5.61 11.83
CA VAL A 228 19.11 5.08 13.06
C VAL A 228 19.80 3.77 12.74
N VAL A 229 21.13 3.82 12.72
CA VAL A 229 21.99 2.64 12.73
C VAL A 229 22.58 2.54 14.14
N PRO A 230 22.33 1.45 14.88
CA PRO A 230 21.60 0.23 14.49
C PRO A 230 20.06 0.36 14.56
N PRO A 231 19.29 -0.41 13.76
CA PRO A 231 17.82 -0.41 13.83
C PRO A 231 17.33 -0.86 15.20
N ALA A 232 16.18 -0.37 15.64
CA ALA A 232 15.62 -0.67 16.96
C ALA A 232 15.30 -2.16 17.13
N LEU A 233 14.75 -2.79 16.09
CA LEU A 233 14.53 -4.24 16.02
C LEU A 233 15.04 -4.77 14.68
N ASN A 234 15.76 -5.87 14.76
CA ASN A 234 16.32 -6.59 13.64
C ASN A 234 16.06 -8.09 13.81
N ILE A 235 15.34 -8.72 12.89
CA ILE A 235 15.08 -10.15 12.89
C ILE A 235 15.70 -10.74 11.63
N THR A 236 16.73 -11.58 11.77
CA THR A 236 17.42 -12.18 10.62
C THR A 236 16.66 -13.38 10.05
N SER A 237 17.05 -13.83 8.86
CA SER A 237 16.48 -15.03 8.20
C SER A 237 16.70 -16.33 8.97
N LEU A 238 17.68 -16.35 9.88
CA LEU A 238 17.92 -17.46 10.81
C LEU A 238 17.03 -17.38 12.07
N GLY A 239 16.24 -16.31 12.21
CA GLY A 239 15.38 -16.04 13.35
C GLY A 239 16.15 -15.54 14.57
N ASN A 240 17.28 -14.85 14.37
CA ASN A 240 17.98 -14.14 15.44
C ASN A 240 17.39 -12.74 15.59
N VAL A 241 17.14 -12.33 16.83
CA VAL A 241 16.52 -11.05 17.18
C VAL A 241 17.56 -10.13 17.82
N GLY A 242 17.95 -9.08 17.11
CA GLY A 242 18.75 -7.98 17.64
C GLY A 242 17.87 -6.81 18.05
N LEU A 243 17.98 -6.35 19.29
CA LEU A 243 17.35 -5.11 19.74
C LEU A 243 18.42 -4.03 19.80
N GLY A 244 18.54 -3.21 18.76
CA GLY A 244 19.69 -2.31 18.59
C GLY A 244 20.98 -3.02 18.12
N VAL A 245 20.87 -4.20 17.50
CA VAL A 245 22.01 -4.97 16.97
C VAL A 245 21.76 -5.37 15.52
N THR A 246 22.65 -5.00 14.60
CA THR A 246 22.50 -5.24 13.15
C THR A 246 22.86 -6.66 12.70
N SER A 247 23.71 -7.35 13.44
CA SER A 247 24.19 -8.70 13.09
C SER A 247 24.17 -9.63 14.31
N PRO A 248 22.99 -9.95 14.86
CA PRO A 248 22.91 -10.80 16.04
C PRO A 248 23.41 -12.21 15.75
N THR A 249 24.37 -12.68 16.55
CA THR A 249 24.93 -14.04 16.54
C THR A 249 24.16 -14.97 17.47
N TYR A 250 23.48 -14.42 18.49
CA TYR A 250 22.57 -15.15 19.37
C TYR A 250 21.10 -14.99 18.96
N ARG A 251 20.24 -15.91 19.42
CA ARG A 251 18.79 -15.86 19.17
C ARG A 251 18.14 -14.56 19.65
N LEU A 252 18.64 -14.00 20.75
CA LEU A 252 18.30 -12.68 21.26
C LEU A 252 19.60 -11.99 21.66
N GLU A 253 19.88 -10.82 21.09
CA GLU A 253 21.10 -10.07 21.35
C GLU A 253 20.81 -8.59 21.59
N LEU A 254 21.49 -8.04 22.60
CA LEU A 254 21.44 -6.63 22.99
C LEU A 254 22.80 -5.98 22.73
N PRO A 255 22.88 -4.64 22.59
CA PRO A 255 24.15 -3.96 22.37
C PRO A 255 25.05 -4.10 23.60
N ASN A 256 26.35 -4.31 23.39
CA ASN A 256 27.34 -4.34 24.46
C ASN A 256 27.65 -2.92 24.95
N VAL A 257 26.71 -2.32 25.67
CA VAL A 257 26.84 -0.98 26.24
C VAL A 257 26.47 -1.02 27.72
N ALA A 258 27.18 -0.23 28.52
CA ALA A 258 27.02 -0.21 29.96
C ALA A 258 25.60 0.24 30.40
N GLY A 259 24.92 1.10 29.65
CA GLY A 259 23.62 1.70 30.00
C GLY A 259 22.41 0.74 29.90
N PRO A 260 21.19 1.22 30.21
CA PRO A 260 19.97 0.41 30.13
C PRO A 260 19.70 -0.21 28.76
N SER A 261 20.18 0.42 27.67
CA SER A 261 20.01 -0.08 26.30
C SER A 261 20.69 -1.43 26.05
N GLY A 262 21.71 -1.79 26.83
CA GLY A 262 22.40 -3.08 26.74
C GLY A 262 21.86 -4.16 27.69
N ARG A 263 20.75 -3.91 28.40
CA ARG A 263 20.29 -4.75 29.51
C ARG A 263 18.90 -5.34 29.29
N GLY A 264 18.77 -6.63 29.59
CA GLY A 264 17.48 -7.29 29.70
C GLY A 264 16.95 -7.24 31.13
N ARG A 265 15.68 -6.83 31.32
CA ARG A 265 14.98 -6.91 32.62
C ARG A 265 13.77 -7.83 32.50
N ALA A 266 13.73 -8.87 33.32
CA ALA A 266 12.61 -9.80 33.42
C ALA A 266 12.26 -10.02 34.90
N ASN A 267 11.03 -10.48 35.17
CA ASN A 267 10.68 -10.98 36.51
C ASN A 267 11.54 -12.19 36.89
N ALA A 268 11.77 -13.10 35.92
CA ALA A 268 12.65 -14.26 36.07
C ALA A 268 13.22 -14.71 34.72
N TRP A 269 14.43 -15.29 34.74
CA TRP A 269 15.04 -16.01 33.63
C TRP A 269 15.12 -17.50 34.00
N THR A 270 14.38 -18.37 33.31
CA THR A 270 14.36 -19.81 33.58
C THR A 270 15.16 -20.56 32.52
N THR A 271 16.21 -21.27 32.94
CA THR A 271 17.05 -22.08 32.04
C THR A 271 16.73 -23.57 32.16
N TYR A 272 16.69 -24.29 31.04
CA TYR A 272 16.49 -25.74 31.05
C TYR A 272 17.63 -26.44 31.80
N SER A 273 17.28 -27.29 32.77
CA SER A 273 18.28 -27.98 33.62
C SER A 273 17.93 -29.45 33.92
N SER A 274 16.91 -30.00 33.27
CA SER A 274 16.42 -31.36 33.53
C SER A 274 17.43 -32.45 33.14
N ILE A 275 17.52 -33.52 33.95
CA ILE A 275 18.46 -34.63 33.73
C ILE A 275 18.27 -35.33 32.39
N ARG A 276 17.03 -35.40 31.90
CA ARG A 276 16.71 -36.00 30.58
C ARG A 276 17.47 -35.35 29.42
N TRP A 277 17.84 -34.07 29.54
CA TRP A 277 18.56 -33.30 28.51
C TRP A 277 20.08 -33.33 28.69
N LYS A 278 20.58 -34.12 29.65
CA LYS A 278 21.99 -34.17 30.04
C LYS A 278 22.51 -35.59 29.92
N THR A 279 23.76 -35.74 29.52
CA THR A 279 24.48 -37.01 29.49
C THR A 279 25.83 -36.86 30.18
N LYS A 280 26.49 -37.97 30.52
CA LYS A 280 27.82 -37.98 31.15
C LYS A 280 27.93 -37.09 32.41
N VAL A 281 26.86 -37.03 33.21
CA VAL A 281 26.80 -36.20 34.42
C VAL A 281 27.78 -36.72 35.47
N ARG A 282 28.70 -35.86 35.93
CA ARG A 282 29.70 -36.14 36.96
C ARG A 282 29.76 -34.97 37.95
N PRO A 283 30.11 -35.20 39.23
CA PRO A 283 30.38 -34.13 40.18
C PRO A 283 31.54 -33.23 39.71
N ILE A 284 31.52 -31.95 40.08
CA ILE A 284 32.62 -31.02 39.80
C ILE A 284 33.75 -31.30 40.80
N SER A 285 34.85 -31.86 40.31
CA SER A 285 36.05 -32.13 41.11
C SER A 285 36.88 -30.85 41.33
N GLN A 286 37.63 -30.82 42.43
CA GLN A 286 38.55 -29.72 42.76
C GLN A 286 37.89 -28.33 42.75
N ALA A 287 36.61 -28.28 43.14
CA ALA A 287 35.81 -27.08 43.09
C ALA A 287 36.39 -25.96 43.96
N MET A 288 36.87 -26.29 45.15
CA MET A 288 37.53 -25.32 46.03
C MET A 288 38.84 -24.81 45.41
N GLU A 289 39.70 -25.68 44.87
CA GLU A 289 40.94 -25.25 44.22
C GLU A 289 40.67 -24.33 43.02
N LYS A 290 39.62 -24.61 42.25
CA LYS A 290 39.18 -23.74 41.14
C LYS A 290 38.72 -22.38 41.65
N VAL A 291 37.84 -22.34 42.66
CA VAL A 291 37.34 -21.06 43.22
C VAL A 291 38.48 -20.21 43.79
N ARG A 292 39.50 -20.82 44.41
CA ARG A 292 40.71 -20.11 44.90
C ARG A 292 41.52 -19.43 43.80
N GLN A 293 41.41 -19.86 42.55
CA GLN A 293 42.12 -19.28 41.42
C GLN A 293 41.35 -18.13 40.75
N LEU A 294 40.07 -17.96 41.10
CA LEU A 294 39.25 -16.87 40.57
C LEU A 294 39.49 -15.60 41.39
N GLU A 295 39.64 -14.47 40.70
CA GLU A 295 39.86 -13.17 41.31
C GLU A 295 38.67 -12.25 41.04
N GLY A 296 37.98 -11.83 42.11
CA GLY A 296 36.96 -10.80 42.03
C GLY A 296 37.61 -9.42 41.89
N VAL A 297 37.24 -8.68 40.86
CA VAL A 297 37.85 -7.38 40.52
C VAL A 297 36.84 -6.24 40.58
N ARG A 298 37.35 -5.03 40.83
CA ARG A 298 36.66 -3.76 40.58
C ARG A 298 37.22 -3.18 39.29
N PHE A 299 36.37 -2.64 38.43
CA PHE A 299 36.78 -2.06 37.17
C PHE A 299 35.87 -0.90 36.78
N GLU A 300 36.25 -0.17 35.73
CA GLU A 300 35.43 0.86 35.09
C GLU A 300 35.19 0.45 33.64
N TRP A 301 33.96 0.65 33.16
CA TRP A 301 33.63 0.43 31.76
C TRP A 301 34.32 1.45 30.86
N LYS A 302 34.90 1.00 29.74
CA LYS A 302 35.62 1.87 28.82
C LYS A 302 34.73 2.94 28.16
N ASP A 303 33.45 2.62 27.95
CA ASP A 303 32.52 3.48 27.22
C ASP A 303 32.10 4.73 28.01
N ASP A 304 31.83 4.57 29.32
CA ASP A 304 31.25 5.62 30.16
C ASP A 304 32.01 5.87 31.48
N GLY A 305 33.11 5.16 31.73
CA GLY A 305 33.89 5.26 32.97
C GLY A 305 33.14 4.77 34.21
N ARG A 306 31.99 4.09 34.05
CA ARG A 306 31.17 3.73 35.20
C ARG A 306 31.83 2.61 36.01
N PRO A 307 31.98 2.76 37.33
CA PRO A 307 32.55 1.72 38.19
C PRO A 307 31.61 0.52 38.31
N ASP A 308 32.19 -0.68 38.35
CA ASP A 308 31.49 -1.95 38.46
C ASP A 308 32.36 -3.01 39.17
N ILE A 309 31.78 -4.19 39.42
CA ILE A 309 32.45 -5.36 39.98
C ILE A 309 32.21 -6.60 39.14
N GLY A 310 33.18 -7.51 39.10
CA GLY A 310 33.01 -8.76 38.37
C GLY A 310 34.25 -9.64 38.34
N LEU A 311 34.36 -10.42 37.27
CA LEU A 311 35.46 -11.32 36.96
C LEU A 311 36.00 -10.97 35.56
N ILE A 312 37.28 -11.27 35.31
CA ILE A 312 37.89 -11.15 33.98
C ILE A 312 37.71 -12.47 33.22
N ALA A 313 37.06 -12.42 32.06
CA ALA A 313 36.64 -13.62 31.32
C ALA A 313 37.83 -14.51 30.91
N GLU A 314 38.96 -13.91 30.54
CA GLU A 314 40.19 -14.60 30.19
C GLU A 314 40.83 -15.32 31.39
N GLN A 315 40.68 -14.78 32.60
CA GLN A 315 41.14 -15.43 33.82
C GLN A 315 40.22 -16.61 34.18
N VAL A 316 38.91 -16.41 34.10
CA VAL A 316 37.92 -17.47 34.33
C VAL A 316 38.10 -18.61 33.33
N GLY A 317 38.33 -18.30 32.05
CA GLY A 317 38.49 -19.29 30.99
C GLY A 317 39.66 -20.26 31.19
N LYS A 318 40.68 -19.87 31.97
CA LYS A 318 41.81 -20.74 32.33
C LYS A 318 41.44 -21.79 33.39
N VAL A 319 40.39 -21.54 34.17
CA VAL A 319 40.01 -22.34 35.34
C VAL A 319 38.69 -23.10 35.11
N VAL A 320 37.73 -22.42 34.51
CA VAL A 320 36.35 -22.89 34.23
C VAL A 320 35.97 -22.44 32.81
N PRO A 321 36.59 -23.00 31.76
CA PRO A 321 36.32 -22.60 30.38
C PRO A 321 34.85 -22.79 29.98
N GLU A 322 34.10 -23.67 30.65
CA GLU A 322 32.73 -24.03 30.30
C GLU A 322 31.70 -22.90 30.54
N VAL A 323 32.09 -21.82 31.21
CA VAL A 323 31.21 -20.68 31.50
C VAL A 323 31.60 -19.41 30.73
N VAL A 324 32.59 -19.49 29.84
CA VAL A 324 33.11 -18.36 29.07
C VAL A 324 32.74 -18.54 27.60
N ASP A 325 32.14 -17.50 27.03
CA ASP A 325 31.90 -17.43 25.59
C ASP A 325 33.07 -16.71 24.91
N TYR A 326 33.42 -17.19 23.73
CA TYR A 326 34.53 -16.68 22.92
C TYR A 326 34.00 -16.13 21.59
N GLN A 327 34.69 -15.13 21.05
CA GLN A 327 34.43 -14.62 19.70
C GLN A 327 34.56 -15.75 18.67
N ALA A 328 33.67 -15.79 17.68
CA ALA A 328 33.85 -16.69 16.54
C ALA A 328 35.20 -16.41 15.85
N ASP A 329 35.98 -17.46 15.60
CA ASP A 329 37.29 -17.43 14.92
C ASP A 329 38.43 -16.72 15.67
N SER A 330 38.25 -16.36 16.94
CA SER A 330 39.35 -15.94 17.82
C SER A 330 39.27 -16.65 19.18
N ASN A 331 40.36 -16.57 19.96
CA ASN A 331 40.39 -17.08 21.33
C ASN A 331 40.14 -15.96 22.35
N ASP A 332 39.49 -14.88 21.92
CA ASP A 332 39.16 -13.73 22.75
C ASP A 332 37.86 -13.98 23.50
N ALA A 333 37.91 -13.88 24.81
CA ALA A 333 36.75 -14.08 25.67
C ALA A 333 35.85 -12.84 25.61
N ILE A 334 34.54 -13.03 25.43
CA ILE A 334 33.58 -11.94 25.22
C ILE A 334 32.49 -11.87 26.30
N ALA A 335 32.18 -12.98 26.98
CA ALA A 335 31.17 -13.01 28.02
C ALA A 335 31.39 -14.14 29.04
N ILE A 336 30.73 -14.03 30.19
CA ILE A 336 30.71 -15.06 31.26
C ILE A 336 29.25 -15.36 31.63
N ASP A 337 28.89 -16.65 31.67
CA ASP A 337 27.64 -17.11 32.29
C ASP A 337 27.83 -17.21 33.83
N TYR A 338 27.69 -16.07 34.50
CA TYR A 338 27.78 -15.96 35.96
C TYR A 338 26.83 -16.94 36.68
N GLY A 339 25.67 -17.25 36.09
CA GLY A 339 24.70 -18.17 36.69
C GLY A 339 25.23 -19.59 36.85
N ARG A 340 26.15 -20.02 35.98
CA ARG A 340 26.74 -21.37 36.03
C ARG A 340 27.80 -21.52 37.10
N LEU A 341 28.44 -20.43 37.51
CA LEU A 341 29.41 -20.43 38.62
C LEU A 341 28.78 -20.90 39.93
N VAL A 342 27.47 -20.74 40.11
CA VAL A 342 26.74 -21.26 41.28
C VAL A 342 26.93 -22.77 41.46
N ALA A 343 26.96 -23.55 40.37
CA ALA A 343 27.18 -25.00 40.47
C ALA A 343 28.57 -25.33 41.02
N LEU A 344 29.59 -24.58 40.60
CA LEU A 344 30.96 -24.69 41.13
C LEU A 344 31.01 -24.30 42.61
N LEU A 345 30.38 -23.18 42.98
CA LEU A 345 30.35 -22.69 44.36
C LEU A 345 29.67 -23.69 45.31
N VAL A 346 28.61 -24.37 44.87
CA VAL A 346 27.95 -25.43 45.66
C VAL A 346 28.92 -26.55 46.03
N GLU A 347 29.71 -27.05 45.08
CA GLU A 347 30.68 -28.11 45.36
C GLU A 347 31.88 -27.59 46.17
N ALA A 348 32.29 -26.33 45.98
CA ALA A 348 33.34 -25.71 46.79
C ALA A 348 32.91 -25.57 48.27
N ILE A 349 31.65 -25.19 48.53
CA ILE A 349 31.10 -25.11 49.89
C ILE A 349 31.05 -26.50 50.54
N LYS A 350 30.63 -27.54 49.81
CA LYS A 350 30.65 -28.92 50.33
C LYS A 350 32.06 -29.40 50.68
N GLN A 351 33.06 -29.06 49.85
CA GLN A 351 34.46 -29.39 50.13
C GLN A 351 35.00 -28.60 51.32
N GLN A 352 34.60 -27.33 51.45
CA GLN A 352 34.94 -26.50 52.60
C GLN A 352 34.36 -27.09 53.90
N ASP A 353 33.09 -27.47 53.89
CA ASP A 353 32.39 -28.10 55.03
C ASP A 353 33.06 -29.41 55.45
N ALA A 354 33.41 -30.27 54.49
CA ALA A 354 34.13 -31.51 54.77
C ALA A 354 35.49 -31.26 55.44
N ARG A 355 36.21 -30.20 55.05
CA ARG A 355 37.48 -29.81 55.66
C ARG A 355 37.29 -29.25 57.07
N ILE A 356 36.22 -28.49 57.31
CA ILE A 356 35.86 -28.00 58.65
C ILE A 356 35.59 -29.20 59.57
N ALA A 357 34.76 -30.14 59.14
CA ALA A 357 34.46 -31.34 59.92
C ALA A 357 35.71 -32.17 60.26
N GLU A 358 36.67 -32.27 59.34
CA GLU A 358 37.93 -32.96 59.59
C GLU A 358 38.83 -32.21 60.59
N LEU A 359 38.91 -30.89 60.49
CA LEU A 359 39.64 -30.06 61.44
C LEU A 359 39.03 -30.16 62.85
N GLU A 360 37.70 -30.18 62.97
CA GLU A 360 37.01 -30.36 64.25
C GLU A 360 37.31 -31.71 64.90
N ARG A 361 37.29 -32.81 64.13
CA ARG A 361 37.68 -34.14 64.63
C ARG A 361 39.12 -34.16 65.12
N THR A 362 40.03 -33.53 64.35
CA THR A 362 41.44 -33.43 64.73
C THR A 362 41.61 -32.69 66.06
N ILE A 363 40.91 -31.56 66.23
CA ILE A 363 40.94 -30.77 67.46
C ILE A 363 40.40 -31.59 68.64
N GLN A 364 39.28 -32.29 68.49
CA GLN A 364 38.72 -33.14 69.54
C GLN A 364 39.67 -34.27 69.94
N GLY A 365 40.29 -34.94 68.98
CA GLY A 365 41.29 -35.98 69.24
C GLY A 365 42.51 -35.44 69.99
N MET A 366 43.02 -34.26 69.61
CA MET A 366 44.13 -33.59 70.31
C MET A 366 43.75 -33.20 71.74
N GLN A 367 42.51 -32.76 71.99
CA GLN A 367 42.05 -32.42 73.34
C GLN A 367 41.92 -33.65 74.24
N GLN A 368 41.45 -34.78 73.69
CA GLN A 368 41.35 -36.05 74.43
C GLN A 368 42.73 -36.63 74.76
N GLY A 369 43.67 -36.61 73.81
CA GLY A 369 45.05 -37.08 74.02
C GLY A 369 45.89 -36.23 74.97
N ARG A 370 45.46 -34.99 75.28
CA ARG A 370 46.11 -34.10 76.25
C ARG A 370 45.55 -34.23 77.68
N SER A 371 44.40 -34.91 77.80
CA SER A 371 43.69 -35.12 79.07
C SER A 371 44.00 -36.49 79.70
N ASN A 372 44.78 -37.32 79.00
CA ASN A 372 45.42 -38.55 79.47
C ASN A 372 46.93 -38.30 79.59
#